data_AF-A0A6L4A1T9-F1
#
_entry.id   AF-A0A6L4A1T9-F1
#
_cell.length_a   1.000
_cell.length_b   1.000
_cell.length_c   1.000
_cell.angle_alpha   90.00
_cell.angle_beta   90.00
_cell.angle_gamma   90.00
#
_symmetry.space_group_name_H-M   'P 1'
#
loop_
_entity.id
_entity.type
_entity.pdbx_description
1 polymer ?
#
loop_
_entity_poly.entity_id
_entity_poly.type
_entity_poly.pdbx_seq_one_letter_code
_entity_poly.pdbx_strand_id
1 'polypeptide(L)'
;MNGNGLSSSHSSFSIVKVGLLAAIIGIIGGVAAEGLHRLIGLVTNLVFYQRFGTHIESPLESPLGVGIIFIPAIGGLMIGLIAKYGTPLVRGHGIPEAMEAILLKRSKIPPRVALLKPLSAAISIGSGGPFGAEGPIIQTGGALGSLLGQAVHMTVAERKVLLACGAAAGLSATFGTPVAAVIFAIELLLFEFRTRSFIPLVIASTIAAEMHIVFIGPEPVFAVPAGEFGDPLNLLFFLVLGLLCGGTAIVLTRSLHWVEDGFHRLPINHYLFPAVGGLFVGAVGYAVPRLTYHGLDVFGPGYTVIENTVTGQYALDFLLILLFSKAAVWLVALGSGTSGGTLAPIFMIGAALGAAFGLTLKKTFPDLDVSTTSFALAGMAAVFGGSTRATFASI
;
A
#
# COMPACT_ATOMS: atom_id res chain seq x y z
N MET A 1 -42.09 9.59 48.71
CA MET A 1 -41.35 8.34 48.94
C MET A 1 -41.14 7.66 47.60
N ASN A 2 -39.86 7.50 47.24
CA ASN A 2 -39.25 6.52 46.33
C ASN A 2 -39.80 6.42 44.88
N GLY A 3 -39.01 6.48 43.82
CA GLY A 3 -37.56 6.45 43.69
C GLY A 3 -37.20 5.97 42.28
N ASN A 4 -36.17 6.61 41.71
CA ASN A 4 -35.19 6.09 40.77
C ASN A 4 -35.64 5.51 39.41
N GLY A 5 -35.13 6.18 38.37
CA GLY A 5 -34.07 5.51 37.61
C GLY A 5 -34.34 5.30 36.13
N LEU A 6 -34.33 6.38 35.34
CA LEU A 6 -33.94 6.30 33.93
C LEU A 6 -33.08 7.50 33.56
N SER A 7 -31.90 7.63 34.18
CA SER A 7 -30.81 8.39 33.58
C SER A 7 -30.21 7.55 32.46
N SER A 8 -30.81 7.60 31.27
CA SER A 8 -30.13 7.13 30.06
C SER A 8 -28.93 8.05 29.81
N SER A 9 -27.75 7.67 30.31
CA SER A 9 -26.50 8.33 29.95
C SER A 9 -26.19 8.00 28.49
N HIS A 10 -26.76 8.78 27.58
CA HIS A 10 -26.18 8.91 26.26
C HIS A 10 -24.80 9.52 26.47
N SER A 11 -23.74 8.69 26.49
CA SER A 11 -22.38 9.20 26.55
C SER A 11 -22.16 10.05 25.29
N SER A 12 -22.21 11.37 25.46
CA SER A 12 -21.95 12.32 24.39
C SER A 12 -20.54 12.07 23.85
N PHE A 13 -20.40 12.00 22.52
CA PHE A 13 -19.11 11.81 21.87
C PHE A 13 -18.17 12.95 22.28
N SER A 14 -17.07 12.62 22.96
CA SER A 14 -16.14 13.65 23.43
C SER A 14 -15.04 13.89 22.40
N ILE A 15 -15.21 14.95 21.60
CA ILE A 15 -14.23 15.34 20.58
C ILE A 15 -12.86 15.60 21.19
N VAL A 16 -12.81 16.22 22.37
CA VAL A 16 -11.54 16.51 23.08
C VAL A 16 -10.82 15.21 23.45
N LYS A 17 -11.53 14.26 24.06
CA LYS A 17 -10.95 12.97 24.47
C LYS A 17 -10.46 12.19 23.25
N VAL A 18 -11.27 12.10 22.20
CA VAL A 18 -10.90 11.38 20.97
C VAL A 18 -9.74 12.09 20.25
N GLY A 19 -9.70 13.43 20.24
CA GLY A 19 -8.61 14.21 19.68
C GLY A 19 -7.27 13.98 20.39
N LEU A 20 -7.27 13.94 21.72
CA LEU A 20 -6.05 13.62 22.49
C LEU A 20 -5.55 12.20 22.22
N LEU A 21 -6.46 11.22 22.17
CA LEU A 21 -6.10 9.85 21.80
C LEU A 21 -5.61 9.75 20.35
N ALA A 22 -6.21 10.52 19.44
CA ALA A 22 -5.78 10.59 18.05
C ALA A 22 -4.37 11.16 17.91
N ALA A 23 -3.98 12.14 18.73
CA ALA A 23 -2.61 12.64 18.78
C ALA A 23 -1.61 11.55 19.17
N ILE A 24 -1.93 10.77 20.21
CA ILE A 24 -1.11 9.61 20.62
C ILE A 24 -1.01 8.59 19.48
N ILE A 25 -2.14 8.30 18.81
CA ILE A 25 -2.17 7.39 17.65
C ILE A 25 -1.29 7.90 16.50
N GLY A 26 -1.24 9.22 16.25
CA GLY A 26 -0.36 9.81 15.25
C GLY A 26 1.12 9.46 15.50
N ILE A 27 1.57 9.61 16.75
CA ILE A 27 2.96 9.28 17.15
C ILE A 27 3.22 7.78 17.02
N ILE A 28 2.34 6.94 17.57
CA ILE A 28 2.49 5.48 17.53
C ILE A 28 2.45 4.98 16.08
N GLY A 29 1.57 5.54 15.25
CA GLY A 29 1.48 5.24 13.83
C GLY A 29 2.76 5.56 13.08
N GLY A 30 3.36 6.73 13.36
CA GLY A 30 4.68 7.12 12.84
C GLY A 30 5.79 6.13 13.21
N VAL A 31 5.90 5.78 14.49
CA VAL A 31 6.89 4.80 14.97
C VAL A 31 6.65 3.41 14.36
N ALA A 32 5.40 2.99 14.21
CA ALA A 32 5.06 1.71 13.60
C ALA A 32 5.39 1.66 12.10
N ALA A 33 5.15 2.75 11.37
CA ALA A 33 5.51 2.87 9.96
C ALA A 33 7.02 2.79 9.78
N GLU A 34 7.79 3.55 10.55
CA GLU A 34 9.27 3.53 10.52
C GLU A 34 9.81 2.15 10.91
N GLY A 35 9.27 1.56 11.98
CA GLY A 35 9.64 0.21 12.42
C GLY A 35 9.42 -0.84 11.34
N LEU A 36 8.33 -0.75 10.57
CA LEU A 36 8.09 -1.67 9.45
C LEU A 36 9.11 -1.47 8.32
N HIS A 37 9.40 -0.23 7.92
CA HIS A 37 10.39 0.04 6.86
C HIS A 37 11.78 -0.50 7.23
N ARG A 38 12.22 -0.27 8.47
CA ARG A 38 13.48 -0.84 8.97
C ARG A 38 13.46 -2.37 9.02
N LEU A 39 12.33 -2.98 9.36
CA LEU A 39 12.20 -4.43 9.40
C LEU A 39 12.22 -5.04 7.99
N ILE A 40 11.61 -4.38 7.01
CA ILE A 40 11.71 -4.74 5.59
C ILE A 40 13.19 -4.71 5.17
N GLY A 41 13.88 -3.59 5.40
CA GLY A 41 15.30 -3.46 5.08
C GLY A 41 16.17 -4.50 5.81
N LEU A 42 15.86 -4.80 7.07
CA LEU A 42 16.53 -5.86 7.83
C LEU A 42 16.39 -7.22 7.16
N VAL A 43 15.17 -7.62 6.80
CA VAL A 43 14.95 -8.88 6.11
C VAL A 43 15.70 -8.89 4.79
N THR A 44 15.59 -7.83 3.97
CA THR A 44 16.30 -7.72 2.69
C THR A 44 17.81 -7.92 2.84
N ASN A 45 18.44 -7.20 3.77
CA ASN A 45 19.88 -7.28 4.00
C ASN A 45 20.31 -8.66 4.51
N LEU A 46 19.51 -9.29 5.37
CA LEU A 46 19.81 -10.62 5.88
C LEU A 46 19.72 -11.69 4.78
N VAL A 47 18.65 -11.68 3.99
CA VAL A 47 18.38 -12.78 3.04
C VAL A 47 19.12 -12.61 1.72
N PHE A 48 19.28 -11.39 1.20
CA PHE A 48 19.94 -11.15 -0.09
C PHE A 48 21.43 -10.84 0.04
N TYR A 49 21.87 -10.23 1.14
CA TYR A 49 23.24 -9.74 1.31
C TYR A 49 23.98 -10.34 2.50
N GLN A 50 23.32 -11.17 3.32
CA GLN A 50 23.90 -11.86 4.48
C GLN A 50 24.57 -10.90 5.49
N ARG A 51 24.01 -9.69 5.64
CA ARG A 51 24.52 -8.66 6.54
C ARG A 51 23.43 -8.04 7.40
N PHE A 52 23.82 -7.41 8.49
CA PHE A 52 22.93 -6.62 9.32
C PHE A 52 22.88 -5.18 8.79
N GLY A 53 21.72 -4.77 8.29
CA GLY A 53 21.46 -3.41 7.81
C GLY A 53 19.95 -3.19 7.77
N THR A 54 19.49 -1.95 7.94
CA THR A 54 18.04 -1.63 7.96
C THR A 54 17.62 -0.78 6.77
N HIS A 55 18.55 -0.45 5.88
CA HIS A 55 18.28 0.28 4.64
C HIS A 55 17.64 -0.65 3.62
N ILE A 56 16.64 -0.16 2.89
CA ILE A 56 16.02 -0.91 1.80
C ILE A 56 16.95 -0.85 0.59
N GLU A 57 17.36 -2.02 0.09
CA GLU A 57 18.19 -2.14 -1.11
C GLU A 57 17.49 -3.00 -2.16
N SER A 58 17.82 -2.76 -3.42
CA SER A 58 17.29 -3.55 -4.54
C SER A 58 17.93 -4.93 -4.56
N PRO A 59 17.16 -6.04 -4.54
CA PRO A 59 17.71 -7.38 -4.64
C PRO A 59 18.49 -7.69 -5.93
N LEU A 60 18.44 -6.82 -6.94
CA LEU A 60 19.09 -7.01 -8.24
C LEU A 60 20.60 -7.26 -8.13
N GLU A 61 21.27 -6.57 -7.22
CA GLU A 61 22.73 -6.64 -7.04
C GLU A 61 23.15 -7.75 -6.06
N SER A 62 22.23 -8.63 -5.68
CA SER A 62 22.50 -9.71 -4.74
C SER A 62 23.59 -10.68 -5.27
N PRO A 63 24.56 -11.07 -4.43
CA PRO A 63 25.62 -12.01 -4.80
C PRO A 63 25.13 -13.47 -4.96
N LEU A 64 23.85 -13.76 -4.69
CA LEU A 64 23.31 -15.13 -4.62
C LEU A 64 23.16 -15.82 -5.98
N GLY A 65 23.35 -15.11 -7.10
CA GLY A 65 23.18 -15.66 -8.45
C GLY A 65 21.78 -16.24 -8.66
N VAL A 66 21.71 -17.52 -9.04
CA VAL A 66 20.43 -18.25 -9.26
C VAL A 66 19.67 -18.48 -7.95
N GLY A 67 20.35 -18.47 -6.79
CA GLY A 67 19.75 -18.69 -5.48
C GLY A 67 18.67 -17.67 -5.11
N ILE A 68 18.69 -16.49 -5.75
CA ILE A 68 17.68 -15.42 -5.58
C ILE A 68 16.25 -15.91 -5.84
N ILE A 69 16.07 -16.92 -6.71
CA ILE A 69 14.76 -17.47 -7.08
C ILE A 69 14.03 -18.08 -5.88
N PHE A 70 14.78 -18.68 -4.94
CA PHE A 70 14.20 -19.39 -3.81
C PHE A 70 13.87 -18.48 -2.62
N ILE A 71 14.44 -17.27 -2.57
CA ILE A 71 14.28 -16.36 -1.43
C ILE A 71 12.81 -15.95 -1.22
N PRO A 72 12.05 -15.48 -2.24
CA PRO A 72 10.66 -15.14 -2.03
C PRO A 72 9.79 -16.37 -1.76
N ALA A 73 10.18 -17.56 -2.24
CA ALA A 73 9.48 -18.81 -1.93
C ALA A 73 9.61 -19.19 -0.44
N ILE A 74 10.81 -19.03 0.13
CA ILE A 74 11.06 -19.21 1.57
C ILE A 74 10.29 -18.17 2.38
N GLY A 75 10.32 -16.90 1.96
CA GLY A 75 9.52 -15.84 2.56
C GLY A 75 8.03 -16.17 2.57
N GLY A 76 7.49 -16.59 1.44
CA GLY A 76 6.11 -17.07 1.30
C GLY A 76 5.79 -18.25 2.22
N LEU A 77 6.67 -19.23 2.31
CA LEU A 77 6.49 -20.36 3.25
C LEU A 77 6.37 -19.87 4.70
N MET A 78 7.21 -18.92 5.11
CA MET A 78 7.13 -18.30 6.43
C MET A 78 5.80 -17.58 6.64
N ILE A 79 5.27 -16.87 5.64
CA ILE A 79 3.93 -16.25 5.72
C ILE A 79 2.85 -17.32 5.94
N GLY A 80 2.95 -18.43 5.19
CA GLY A 80 2.08 -19.60 5.36
C GLY A 80 2.07 -20.15 6.78
N LEU A 81 3.25 -20.29 7.39
CA LEU A 81 3.41 -20.77 8.76
C LEU A 81 2.88 -19.78 9.80
N ILE A 82 3.14 -18.48 9.64
CA ILE A 82 2.59 -17.42 10.50
C ILE A 82 1.06 -17.40 10.41
N ALA A 83 0.50 -17.59 9.21
CA ALA A 83 -0.95 -17.67 9.02
C ALA A 83 -1.56 -18.92 9.69
N LYS A 84 -0.85 -20.06 9.66
CA LYS A 84 -1.29 -21.32 10.25
C LYS A 84 -1.28 -21.29 11.78
N TYR A 85 -0.18 -20.84 12.38
CA TYR A 85 0.02 -20.92 13.83
C TYR A 85 -0.33 -19.62 14.58
N GLY A 86 -0.39 -18.47 13.89
CA GLY A 86 -0.65 -17.16 14.49
C GLY A 86 -2.07 -16.65 14.24
N THR A 87 -2.35 -16.20 13.02
CA THR A 87 -3.69 -15.75 12.60
C THR A 87 -3.80 -15.68 11.07
N PRO A 88 -4.91 -16.12 10.46
CA PRO A 88 -5.10 -16.00 9.01
C PRO A 88 -5.18 -14.52 8.55
N LEU A 89 -5.51 -13.59 9.45
CA LEU A 89 -5.61 -12.15 9.19
C LEU A 89 -4.29 -11.48 8.79
N VAL A 90 -3.15 -12.19 8.85
CA VAL A 90 -1.87 -11.69 8.33
C VAL A 90 -1.81 -11.71 6.80
N ARG A 91 -2.60 -12.57 6.15
CA ARG A 91 -2.65 -12.66 4.68
C ARG A 91 -3.41 -11.46 4.11
N GLY A 92 -3.30 -11.28 2.80
CA GLY A 92 -4.06 -10.26 2.10
C GLY A 92 -3.50 -8.84 2.24
N HIS A 93 -4.36 -7.88 1.89
CA HIS A 93 -3.98 -6.56 1.41
C HIS A 93 -3.91 -5.53 2.54
N GLY A 94 -4.70 -5.74 3.60
CA GLY A 94 -4.78 -4.91 4.81
C GLY A 94 -5.99 -3.98 4.85
N ILE A 95 -6.32 -3.31 3.73
CA ILE A 95 -7.44 -2.36 3.65
C ILE A 95 -8.80 -3.07 3.80
N PRO A 96 -9.12 -4.15 3.06
CA PRO A 96 -10.39 -4.85 3.21
C PRO A 96 -10.62 -5.36 4.63
N GLU A 97 -9.57 -5.82 5.31
CA GLU A 97 -9.63 -6.31 6.69
C GLU A 97 -9.91 -5.18 7.69
N ALA A 98 -9.37 -3.97 7.46
CA ALA A 98 -9.68 -2.79 8.25
C ALA A 98 -11.15 -2.36 8.04
N MET A 99 -11.63 -2.38 6.80
CA MET A 99 -13.04 -2.11 6.46
C MET A 99 -13.98 -3.13 7.13
N GLU A 100 -13.66 -4.42 7.02
CA GLU A 100 -14.41 -5.50 7.66
C GLU A 100 -14.47 -5.31 9.18
N ALA A 101 -13.36 -4.89 9.81
CA ALA A 101 -13.35 -4.62 11.24
C ALA A 101 -14.32 -3.49 11.62
N ILE A 102 -14.37 -2.42 10.82
CA ILE A 102 -15.31 -1.30 11.02
C ILE A 102 -16.76 -1.73 10.84
N LEU A 103 -17.05 -2.45 9.74
CA LEU A 103 -18.41 -2.79 9.34
C LEU A 103 -19.01 -3.92 10.18
N LEU A 104 -18.22 -4.96 10.48
CA LEU A 104 -18.73 -6.22 11.04
C LEU A 104 -18.24 -6.50 12.46
N LYS A 105 -17.07 -6.00 12.86
CA LYS A 105 -16.42 -6.36 14.14
C LYS A 105 -16.49 -5.26 15.18
N ARG A 106 -17.41 -4.30 15.01
CA ARG A 106 -17.57 -3.12 15.88
C ARG A 106 -16.25 -2.37 16.09
N SER A 107 -15.37 -2.36 15.08
CA SER A 107 -14.02 -1.78 15.14
C SER A 107 -13.08 -2.41 16.17
N LYS A 108 -13.28 -3.67 16.56
CA LYS A 108 -12.34 -4.43 17.41
C LYS A 108 -11.38 -5.24 16.56
N ILE A 109 -10.09 -4.93 16.65
CA ILE A 109 -9.02 -5.69 16.02
C ILE A 109 -8.25 -6.46 17.10
N PRO A 110 -7.95 -7.77 16.90
CA PRO A 110 -7.19 -8.55 17.86
C PRO A 110 -5.73 -8.04 18.02
N PRO A 111 -5.16 -8.03 19.25
CA PRO A 111 -3.79 -7.55 19.49
C PRO A 111 -2.73 -8.22 18.61
N ARG A 112 -2.87 -9.52 18.37
CA ARG A 112 -1.97 -10.31 17.51
C ARG A 112 -1.84 -9.76 16.09
N VAL A 113 -2.85 -9.07 15.55
CA VAL A 113 -2.79 -8.48 14.20
C VAL A 113 -1.81 -7.31 14.17
N ALA A 114 -1.77 -6.48 15.21
CA ALA A 114 -0.85 -5.34 15.31
C ALA A 114 0.63 -5.76 15.32
N LEU A 115 0.94 -7.00 15.72
CA LEU A 115 2.31 -7.53 15.72
C LEU A 115 2.60 -8.42 14.51
N LEU A 116 1.71 -9.37 14.22
CA LEU A 116 1.98 -10.38 13.19
C LEU A 116 1.81 -9.84 11.77
N LYS A 117 0.93 -8.85 11.54
CA LYS A 117 0.79 -8.24 10.21
C LYS A 117 2.05 -7.53 9.77
N PRO A 118 2.63 -6.56 10.52
CA PRO A 118 3.86 -5.90 10.08
C PRO A 118 5.03 -6.89 9.96
N LEU A 119 5.14 -7.86 10.87
CA LEU A 119 6.16 -8.92 10.75
C LEU A 119 6.01 -9.73 9.44
N SER A 120 4.78 -10.15 9.12
CA SER A 120 4.50 -10.90 7.88
C SER A 120 4.80 -10.06 6.64
N ALA A 121 4.45 -8.76 6.66
CA ALA A 121 4.73 -7.87 5.55
C ALA A 121 6.23 -7.64 5.36
N ALA A 122 6.97 -7.48 6.46
CA ALA A 122 8.42 -7.34 6.39
C ALA A 122 9.11 -8.57 5.81
N ILE A 123 8.68 -9.77 6.20
CA ILE A 123 9.20 -11.02 5.63
C ILE A 123 8.86 -11.11 4.14
N SER A 124 7.60 -10.86 3.77
CA SER A 124 7.14 -10.94 2.39
C SER A 124 7.83 -9.93 1.48
N ILE A 125 7.83 -8.64 1.83
CA ILE A 125 8.44 -7.56 1.05
C ILE A 125 9.97 -7.69 1.07
N GLY A 126 10.56 -7.91 2.25
CA GLY A 126 12.01 -8.00 2.41
C GLY A 126 12.62 -9.24 1.76
N SER A 127 11.84 -10.31 1.54
CA SER A 127 12.27 -11.46 0.73
C SER A 127 12.04 -11.26 -0.78
N GLY A 128 11.67 -10.06 -1.22
CA GLY A 128 11.52 -9.70 -2.64
C GLY A 128 10.07 -9.61 -3.12
N GLY A 129 9.07 -9.81 -2.25
CA GLY A 129 7.65 -9.68 -2.61
C GLY A 129 7.33 -8.32 -3.26
N PRO A 130 6.59 -8.28 -4.38
CA PRO A 130 6.37 -7.08 -5.19
C PRO A 130 5.26 -6.19 -4.60
N PHE A 131 5.39 -5.82 -3.32
CA PHE A 131 4.37 -5.12 -2.56
C PHE A 131 4.89 -3.83 -1.96
N GLY A 132 3.99 -2.88 -1.78
CA GLY A 132 4.23 -1.72 -0.95
C GLY A 132 3.99 -2.01 0.53
N ALA A 133 4.58 -1.20 1.41
CA ALA A 133 4.47 -1.36 2.86
C ALA A 133 3.13 -0.82 3.42
N GLU A 134 2.33 -0.16 2.60
CA GLU A 134 1.33 0.82 3.04
C GLU A 134 0.04 0.14 3.48
N GLY A 135 -0.40 -0.90 2.77
CA GLY A 135 -1.53 -1.72 3.22
C GLY A 135 -1.31 -2.32 4.62
N PRO A 136 -0.16 -2.98 4.87
CA PRO A 136 0.25 -3.43 6.20
C PRO A 136 0.33 -2.31 7.25
N ILE A 137 0.86 -1.13 6.90
CA ILE A 137 0.95 0.02 7.83
C ILE A 137 -0.44 0.57 8.15
N ILE A 138 -1.33 0.72 7.17
CA ILE A 138 -2.73 1.12 7.35
C ILE A 138 -3.43 0.14 8.29
N GLN A 139 -3.28 -1.16 8.09
CA GLN A 139 -3.90 -2.17 8.94
C GLN A 139 -3.29 -2.18 10.35
N THR A 140 -1.98 -2.01 10.46
CA THR A 140 -1.26 -1.96 11.75
C THR A 140 -1.65 -0.72 12.53
N GLY A 141 -1.65 0.46 11.90
CA GLY A 141 -2.11 1.71 12.48
C GLY A 141 -3.57 1.60 12.92
N GLY A 142 -4.45 1.07 12.06
CA GLY A 142 -5.84 0.81 12.42
C GLY A 142 -5.98 -0.15 13.61
N ALA A 143 -5.15 -1.21 13.67
CA ALA A 143 -5.11 -2.12 14.81
C ALA A 143 -4.68 -1.39 16.09
N LEU A 144 -3.64 -0.57 16.04
CA LEU A 144 -3.16 0.22 17.18
C LEU A 144 -4.22 1.22 17.67
N GLY A 145 -4.89 1.92 16.77
CA GLY A 145 -6.01 2.81 17.10
C GLY A 145 -7.20 2.05 17.70
N SER A 146 -7.51 0.87 17.18
CA SER A 146 -8.52 -0.03 17.73
C SER A 146 -8.16 -0.53 19.13
N LEU A 147 -6.90 -0.89 19.37
CA LEU A 147 -6.40 -1.41 20.65
C LEU A 147 -6.39 -0.33 21.73
N LEU A 148 -5.92 0.88 21.39
CA LEU A 148 -6.02 2.02 22.29
C LEU A 148 -7.48 2.33 22.64
N GLY A 149 -8.35 2.29 21.62
CA GLY A 149 -9.79 2.38 21.82
C GLY A 149 -10.29 1.29 22.77
N GLN A 150 -9.90 0.03 22.62
CA GLN A 150 -10.32 -1.08 23.47
C GLN A 150 -9.81 -0.99 24.91
N ALA A 151 -8.64 -0.38 25.12
CA ALA A 151 -8.06 -0.20 26.45
C ALA A 151 -8.76 0.89 27.27
N VAL A 152 -9.46 1.82 26.62
CA VAL A 152 -10.16 2.94 27.26
C VAL A 152 -11.68 2.75 27.15
N HIS A 153 -12.46 3.23 28.12
CA HIS A 153 -13.93 3.21 27.98
C HIS A 153 -14.39 4.19 26.90
N MET A 154 -14.96 3.66 25.82
CA MET A 154 -15.38 4.37 24.61
C MET A 154 -16.59 3.70 23.95
N THR A 155 -17.30 4.46 23.13
CA THR A 155 -18.39 3.94 22.31
C THR A 155 -17.85 3.23 21.05
N VAL A 156 -18.72 2.48 20.37
CA VAL A 156 -18.38 1.88 19.07
C VAL A 156 -18.04 2.96 18.03
N ALA A 157 -18.74 4.09 18.05
CA ALA A 157 -18.49 5.21 17.16
C ALA A 157 -17.12 5.86 17.42
N GLU A 158 -16.76 6.09 18.68
CA GLU A 158 -15.43 6.61 19.05
C GLU A 158 -14.31 5.64 18.67
N ARG A 159 -14.47 4.34 18.92
CA ARG A 159 -13.49 3.32 18.49
C ARG A 159 -13.35 3.25 16.97
N LYS A 160 -14.45 3.42 16.22
CA LYS A 160 -14.43 3.50 14.76
C LYS A 160 -13.56 4.68 14.30
N VAL A 161 -13.71 5.85 14.93
CA VAL A 161 -12.88 7.03 14.63
C VAL A 161 -11.42 6.77 14.97
N LEU A 162 -11.09 6.20 16.15
CA LEU A 162 -9.69 5.92 16.53
C LEU A 162 -9.02 4.89 15.59
N LEU A 163 -9.75 3.85 15.16
CA LEU A 163 -9.25 2.91 14.16
C LEU A 163 -8.95 3.64 12.84
N ALA A 164 -9.85 4.50 12.37
CA ALA A 164 -9.62 5.30 11.16
C ALA A 164 -8.46 6.29 11.32
N CYS A 165 -8.31 6.94 12.49
CA CYS A 165 -7.16 7.78 12.83
C CYS A 165 -5.84 7.00 12.72
N GLY A 166 -5.81 5.75 13.18
CA GLY A 166 -4.63 4.90 13.08
C GLY A 166 -4.29 4.52 11.65
N ALA A 167 -5.30 4.16 10.85
CA ALA A 167 -5.13 3.90 9.43
C ALA A 167 -4.60 5.13 8.67
N ALA A 168 -5.17 6.31 8.94
CA ALA A 168 -4.73 7.58 8.34
C ALA A 168 -3.32 7.98 8.80
N ALA A 169 -3.02 7.84 10.09
CA ALA A 169 -1.69 8.07 10.64
C ALA A 169 -0.65 7.17 9.94
N GLY A 170 -0.97 5.90 9.74
CA GLY A 170 -0.10 4.97 9.02
C GLY A 170 0.20 5.42 7.58
N LEU A 171 -0.84 5.80 6.81
CA LEU A 171 -0.66 6.30 5.45
C LEU A 171 0.14 7.62 5.43
N SER A 172 -0.19 8.56 6.31
CA SER A 172 0.48 9.86 6.42
C SER A 172 1.95 9.73 6.83
N ALA A 173 2.27 8.84 7.76
CA ALA A 173 3.65 8.57 8.16
C ALA A 173 4.49 7.94 7.04
N THR A 174 3.84 7.18 6.14
CA THR A 174 4.54 6.51 5.03
C THR A 174 4.87 7.47 3.89
N PHE A 175 3.96 8.39 3.56
CA PHE A 175 4.10 9.27 2.39
C PHE A 175 4.26 10.75 2.67
N GLY A 176 4.14 11.19 3.93
CA GLY A 176 4.09 12.62 4.25
C GLY A 176 2.84 13.32 3.68
N THR A 177 1.76 12.58 3.41
CA THR A 177 0.54 13.09 2.76
C THR A 177 -0.67 13.15 3.72
N PRO A 178 -0.72 14.09 4.67
CA PRO A 178 -1.77 14.14 5.68
C PRO A 178 -3.15 14.40 5.07
N VAL A 179 -3.24 15.22 4.01
CA VAL A 179 -4.51 15.53 3.33
C VAL A 179 -5.10 14.29 2.67
N ALA A 180 -4.30 13.60 1.85
CA ALA A 180 -4.71 12.36 1.19
C ALA A 180 -5.10 11.28 2.22
N ALA A 181 -4.39 11.18 3.35
CA ALA A 181 -4.72 10.24 4.42
C ALA A 181 -6.05 10.51 5.11
N VAL A 182 -6.37 11.78 5.38
CA VAL A 182 -7.68 12.17 5.94
C VAL A 182 -8.79 11.83 4.95
N ILE A 183 -8.62 12.17 3.68
CA ILE A 183 -9.61 11.89 2.62
C ILE A 183 -9.79 10.38 2.47
N PHE A 184 -8.69 9.62 2.39
CA PHE A 184 -8.70 8.16 2.29
C PHE A 184 -9.50 7.51 3.42
N ALA A 185 -9.28 7.95 4.66
CA ALA A 185 -10.01 7.42 5.81
C ALA A 185 -11.51 7.78 5.76
N ILE A 186 -11.86 8.96 5.26
CA ILE A 186 -13.28 9.33 5.08
C ILE A 186 -13.92 8.50 3.97
N GLU A 187 -13.26 8.40 2.81
CA GLU A 187 -13.79 7.75 1.60
C GLU A 187 -13.90 6.23 1.76
N LEU A 188 -12.90 5.56 2.33
CA LEU A 188 -12.88 4.09 2.42
C LEU A 188 -13.25 3.49 3.78
N LEU A 189 -13.06 4.21 4.88
CA LEU A 189 -13.22 3.62 6.21
C LEU A 189 -14.45 4.14 6.95
N LEU A 190 -14.66 5.46 6.94
CA LEU A 190 -15.70 6.08 7.74
C LEU A 190 -17.03 6.22 7.00
N PHE A 191 -17.00 6.55 5.71
CA PHE A 191 -18.18 6.87 4.90
C PHE A 191 -19.04 7.99 5.51
N GLU A 192 -18.41 8.92 6.25
CA GLU A 192 -19.08 10.11 6.80
C GLU A 192 -18.14 11.31 6.89
N PHE A 193 -18.64 12.49 6.52
CA PHE A 193 -17.96 13.77 6.72
C PHE A 193 -18.61 14.52 7.90
N ARG A 194 -18.14 14.24 9.12
CA ARG A 194 -18.64 14.89 10.35
C ARG A 194 -17.47 15.41 11.17
N THR A 195 -17.64 16.58 11.79
CA THR A 195 -16.63 17.23 12.64
C THR A 195 -16.06 16.32 13.72
N ARG A 196 -16.92 15.48 14.32
CA ARG A 196 -16.54 14.50 15.36
C ARG A 196 -15.50 13.47 14.88
N SER A 197 -15.42 13.21 13.57
CA SER A 197 -14.53 12.24 12.96
C SER A 197 -13.40 12.93 12.19
N PHE A 198 -13.70 14.06 11.54
CA PHE A 198 -12.76 14.86 10.77
C PHE A 198 -11.66 15.48 11.64
N ILE A 199 -12.01 16.11 12.77
CA ILE A 199 -11.00 16.76 13.64
C ILE A 199 -9.96 15.75 14.15
N PRO A 200 -10.35 14.61 14.76
CA PRO A 200 -9.37 13.60 15.19
C PRO A 200 -8.52 13.04 14.04
N LEU A 201 -9.10 12.88 12.84
CA LEU A 201 -8.36 12.41 11.66
C LEU A 201 -7.26 13.39 11.26
N VAL A 202 -7.57 14.69 11.22
CA VAL A 202 -6.59 15.74 10.91
C VAL A 202 -5.47 15.72 11.96
N ILE A 203 -5.81 15.69 13.25
CA ILE A 203 -4.82 15.65 14.34
C ILE A 203 -3.86 14.46 14.18
N ALA A 204 -4.40 13.24 14.03
CA ALA A 204 -3.58 12.03 13.90
C ALA A 204 -2.70 12.07 12.64
N SER A 205 -3.26 12.48 11.50
CA SER A 205 -2.56 12.47 10.22
C SER A 205 -1.46 13.53 10.17
N THR A 206 -1.71 14.74 10.67
CA THR A 206 -0.71 15.81 10.74
C THR A 206 0.44 15.43 11.67
N ILE A 207 0.15 14.91 12.86
CA ILE A 207 1.23 14.44 13.77
C ILE A 207 2.04 13.31 13.13
N ALA A 208 1.38 12.37 12.44
CA ALA A 208 2.07 11.31 11.73
C ALA A 208 2.92 11.84 10.54
N ALA A 209 2.49 12.92 9.88
CA ALA A 209 3.29 13.60 8.85
C ALA A 209 4.54 14.25 9.47
N GLU A 210 4.43 14.85 10.65
CA GLU A 210 5.61 15.34 11.37
C GLU A 210 6.58 14.21 11.73
N MET A 211 6.06 13.03 12.12
CA MET A 211 6.90 11.85 12.34
C MET A 211 7.61 11.40 11.05
N HIS A 212 6.96 11.51 9.88
CA HIS A 212 7.59 11.26 8.58
C HIS A 212 8.79 12.21 8.36
N ILE A 213 8.61 13.50 8.63
CA ILE A 213 9.68 14.50 8.50
C ILE A 213 10.86 14.18 9.44
N VAL A 214 10.57 13.76 10.67
CA VAL A 214 11.60 13.41 11.67
C VAL A 214 12.41 12.17 11.27
N PHE A 215 11.77 11.14 10.71
CA PHE A 215 12.44 9.86 10.42
C PHE A 215 13.00 9.76 9.00
N ILE A 216 12.28 10.27 8.01
CA ILE A 216 12.57 10.12 6.58
C ILE A 216 13.10 11.43 6.01
N GLY A 217 12.47 12.55 6.34
CA GLY A 217 12.86 13.88 5.90
C GLY A 217 11.68 14.69 5.35
N PRO A 218 11.90 15.99 5.06
CA PRO A 218 10.84 16.89 4.58
C PRO A 218 10.55 16.76 3.08
N GLU A 219 11.40 16.05 2.34
CA GLU A 219 11.28 15.93 0.88
C GLU A 219 10.09 15.04 0.49
N PRO A 220 9.39 15.34 -0.61
CA PRO A 220 8.36 14.46 -1.15
C PRO A 220 8.91 13.08 -1.47
N VAL A 221 8.11 12.02 -1.23
CA VAL A 221 8.50 10.64 -1.57
C VAL A 221 8.81 10.47 -3.06
N PHE A 222 8.15 11.25 -3.91
CA PHE A 222 8.44 11.35 -5.33
C PHE A 222 8.74 12.81 -5.66
N ALA A 223 10.01 13.14 -5.89
CA ALA A 223 10.43 14.50 -6.23
C ALA A 223 10.14 14.79 -7.71
N VAL A 224 8.90 15.16 -8.01
CA VAL A 224 8.49 15.48 -9.37
C VAL A 224 8.75 16.95 -9.67
N PRO A 225 9.47 17.29 -10.75
CA PRO A 225 9.62 18.67 -11.20
C PRO A 225 8.25 19.33 -11.37
N ALA A 226 8.18 20.65 -11.16
CA ALA A 226 6.97 21.40 -11.50
C ALA A 226 6.63 21.15 -12.97
N GLY A 227 5.59 20.35 -13.20
CA GLY A 227 5.17 19.94 -14.53
C GLY A 227 4.18 20.94 -15.09
N GLU A 228 4.36 21.30 -16.37
CA GLU A 228 3.31 21.96 -17.13
C GLU A 228 2.31 20.89 -17.62
N PHE A 229 1.01 21.19 -17.53
CA PHE A 229 -0.05 20.32 -18.08
C PHE A 229 -0.11 20.39 -19.63
N GLY A 230 0.80 21.18 -20.23
CA GLY A 230 0.96 21.35 -21.67
C GLY A 230 -0.22 22.06 -22.32
N ASP A 231 -0.42 21.76 -23.60
CA ASP A 231 -1.49 22.31 -24.44
C ASP A 231 -2.90 21.93 -23.92
N PRO A 232 -3.91 22.82 -23.93
CA PRO A 232 -5.30 22.49 -23.62
C PRO A 232 -5.88 21.27 -24.38
N LEU A 233 -5.41 20.98 -25.60
CA LEU A 233 -5.77 19.79 -26.35
C LEU A 233 -5.40 18.48 -25.62
N ASN A 234 -4.41 18.52 -24.73
CA ASN A 234 -4.04 17.38 -23.89
C ASN A 234 -5.21 16.90 -23.03
N LEU A 235 -6.20 17.74 -22.73
CA LEU A 235 -7.41 17.33 -21.98
C LEU A 235 -8.18 16.20 -22.68
N LEU A 236 -8.23 16.20 -24.02
CA LEU A 236 -8.85 15.10 -24.77
C LEU A 236 -8.06 13.80 -24.62
N PHE A 237 -6.73 13.90 -24.62
CA PHE A 237 -5.85 12.75 -24.41
C PHE A 237 -5.90 12.24 -22.97
N PHE A 238 -6.06 13.11 -21.97
CA PHE A 238 -6.31 12.70 -20.59
C PHE A 238 -7.64 11.94 -20.44
N LEU A 239 -8.67 12.31 -21.20
CA LEU A 239 -9.94 11.57 -21.24
C LEU A 239 -9.74 10.15 -21.81
N VAL A 240 -8.97 10.01 -22.89
CA VAL A 240 -8.59 8.69 -23.44
C VAL A 240 -7.77 7.90 -22.43
N LEU A 241 -6.77 8.52 -21.79
CA LEU A 241 -5.99 7.89 -20.74
C LEU A 241 -6.89 7.42 -19.59
N GLY A 242 -7.87 8.22 -19.16
CA GLY A 242 -8.82 7.84 -18.12
C GLY A 242 -9.60 6.57 -18.46
N LEU A 243 -10.04 6.42 -19.71
CA LEU A 243 -10.69 5.19 -20.19
C LEU A 243 -9.73 3.98 -20.15
N LEU A 244 -8.48 4.17 -20.58
CA LEU A 244 -7.44 3.12 -20.53
C LEU A 244 -7.12 2.71 -19.08
N CYS A 245 -7.03 3.69 -18.18
CA CYS A 245 -6.78 3.47 -16.75
C CYS A 245 -7.94 2.73 -16.09
N GLY A 246 -9.19 3.11 -16.40
CA GLY A 246 -10.39 2.41 -15.93
C GLY A 246 -10.45 0.96 -16.44
N GLY A 247 -10.13 0.74 -17.72
CA GLY A 247 -9.99 -0.60 -18.29
C GLY A 247 -8.92 -1.43 -17.58
N THR A 248 -7.76 -0.82 -17.32
CA THR A 248 -6.64 -1.46 -16.62
C THR A 248 -7.03 -1.83 -15.19
N ALA A 249 -7.70 -0.95 -14.46
CA ALA A 249 -8.21 -1.24 -13.12
C ALA A 249 -9.16 -2.46 -13.13
N ILE A 250 -10.09 -2.54 -14.08
CA ILE A 250 -11.00 -3.69 -14.22
C ILE A 250 -10.21 -4.97 -14.49
N VAL A 251 -9.23 -4.93 -15.39
CA VAL A 251 -8.38 -6.08 -15.73
C VAL A 251 -7.59 -6.55 -14.51
N LEU A 252 -6.94 -5.65 -13.77
CA LEU A 252 -6.20 -5.97 -12.56
C LEU A 252 -7.10 -6.60 -11.49
N THR A 253 -8.25 -5.98 -11.19
CA THR A 253 -9.19 -6.49 -10.20
C THR A 253 -9.72 -7.87 -10.59
N ARG A 254 -10.16 -8.07 -11.84
CA ARG A 254 -10.67 -9.39 -12.28
C ARG A 254 -9.58 -10.45 -12.32
N SER A 255 -8.38 -10.09 -12.76
CA SER A 255 -7.25 -11.02 -12.81
C SER A 255 -6.83 -11.46 -11.42
N LEU A 256 -6.89 -10.58 -10.42
CA LEU A 256 -6.57 -10.92 -9.04
C LEU A 256 -7.51 -12.02 -8.52
N HIS A 257 -8.82 -11.82 -8.65
CA HIS A 257 -9.81 -12.83 -8.25
C HIS A 257 -9.64 -14.15 -9.03
N TRP A 258 -9.36 -14.08 -10.33
CA TRP A 258 -9.12 -15.27 -11.13
C TRP A 258 -7.88 -16.05 -10.68
N VAL A 259 -6.80 -15.36 -10.32
CA VAL A 259 -5.58 -15.96 -9.78
C VAL A 259 -5.84 -16.56 -8.38
N GLU A 260 -6.56 -15.87 -7.50
CA GLU A 260 -6.99 -16.38 -6.19
C GLU A 260 -7.78 -17.69 -6.34
N ASP A 261 -8.78 -17.70 -7.21
CA ASP A 261 -9.56 -18.90 -7.55
C ASP A 261 -8.68 -20.02 -8.11
N GLY A 262 -7.69 -19.67 -8.93
CA GLY A 262 -6.70 -20.59 -9.46
C GLY A 262 -5.89 -21.28 -8.36
N PHE A 263 -5.39 -20.53 -7.39
CA PHE A 263 -4.70 -21.09 -6.23
C PHE A 263 -5.61 -22.00 -5.40
N HIS A 264 -6.87 -21.61 -5.18
CA HIS A 264 -7.84 -22.43 -4.45
C HIS A 264 -8.17 -23.78 -5.11
N ARG A 265 -7.90 -23.93 -6.41
CA ARG A 265 -8.06 -25.20 -7.14
C ARG A 265 -6.84 -26.13 -7.05
N LEU A 266 -5.70 -25.66 -6.55
CA LEU A 266 -4.51 -26.50 -6.42
C LEU A 266 -4.72 -27.57 -5.34
N PRO A 267 -4.36 -28.84 -5.60
CA PRO A 267 -4.51 -29.94 -4.65
C PRO A 267 -3.37 -29.95 -3.61
N ILE A 268 -3.01 -28.79 -3.06
CA ILE A 268 -2.00 -28.61 -2.02
C ILE A 268 -2.56 -27.83 -0.85
N ASN A 269 -1.90 -27.92 0.31
CA ASN A 269 -2.32 -27.18 1.48
C ASN A 269 -2.29 -25.65 1.21
N HIS A 270 -3.36 -24.92 1.54
CA HIS A 270 -3.48 -23.48 1.31
C HIS A 270 -2.42 -22.63 2.04
N TYR A 271 -1.76 -23.19 3.05
CA TYR A 271 -0.60 -22.55 3.71
C TYR A 271 0.67 -22.58 2.84
N LEU A 272 0.74 -23.42 1.80
CA LEU A 272 1.86 -23.47 0.86
C LEU A 272 1.66 -22.55 -0.35
N PHE A 273 0.44 -22.04 -0.58
CA PHE A 273 0.18 -21.14 -1.71
C PHE A 273 1.15 -19.96 -1.76
N PRO A 274 1.45 -19.24 -0.66
CA PRO A 274 2.38 -18.11 -0.72
C PRO A 274 3.80 -18.51 -1.13
N ALA A 275 4.24 -19.74 -0.81
CA ALA A 275 5.55 -20.24 -1.24
C ALA A 275 5.59 -20.47 -2.77
N VAL A 276 4.50 -21.00 -3.34
CA VAL A 276 4.35 -21.17 -4.79
C VAL A 276 4.30 -19.82 -5.50
N GLY A 277 3.54 -18.86 -4.96
CA GLY A 277 3.53 -17.48 -5.47
C GLY A 277 4.91 -16.82 -5.38
N GLY A 278 5.61 -17.01 -4.26
CA GLY A 278 6.99 -16.53 -4.07
C GLY A 278 7.99 -17.15 -5.05
N LEU A 279 7.85 -18.44 -5.39
CA LEU A 279 8.69 -19.07 -6.41
C LEU A 279 8.49 -18.43 -7.79
N PHE A 280 7.24 -18.08 -8.15
CA PHE A 280 6.96 -17.34 -9.37
C PHE A 280 7.59 -15.95 -9.37
N VAL A 281 7.48 -15.20 -8.25
CA VAL A 281 8.15 -13.90 -8.08
C VAL A 281 9.65 -14.04 -8.27
N GLY A 282 10.28 -15.02 -7.62
CA GLY A 282 11.70 -15.28 -7.74
C GLY A 282 12.13 -15.62 -9.16
N ALA A 283 11.35 -16.45 -9.86
CA ALA A 283 11.64 -16.84 -11.24
C ALA A 283 11.54 -15.64 -12.21
N VAL A 284 10.46 -14.85 -12.13
CA VAL A 284 10.29 -13.67 -12.98
C VAL A 284 11.32 -12.60 -12.63
N GLY A 285 11.60 -12.37 -11.34
CA GLY A 285 12.62 -11.43 -10.91
C GLY A 285 14.06 -11.85 -11.18
N TYR A 286 14.32 -13.13 -11.40
CA TYR A 286 15.58 -13.57 -11.96
C TYR A 286 15.64 -13.40 -13.49
N ALA A 287 14.56 -13.75 -14.18
CA ALA A 287 14.49 -13.81 -15.64
C ALA A 287 14.39 -12.43 -16.31
N VAL A 288 13.51 -11.53 -15.85
CA VAL A 288 13.28 -10.23 -16.51
C VAL A 288 14.56 -9.38 -16.58
N PRO A 289 15.31 -9.18 -15.48
CA PRO A 289 16.53 -8.37 -15.51
C PRO A 289 17.67 -8.99 -16.34
N ARG A 290 17.62 -10.29 -16.66
CA ARG A 290 18.72 -11.02 -17.34
C ARG A 290 18.40 -11.38 -18.78
N LEU A 291 17.14 -11.66 -19.09
CA LEU A 291 16.69 -12.19 -20.38
C LEU A 291 15.85 -11.19 -21.18
N THR A 292 15.16 -10.26 -20.50
CA THR A 292 14.20 -9.38 -21.15
C THR A 292 14.67 -7.93 -21.20
N TYR A 293 15.04 -7.35 -20.06
CA TYR A 293 15.53 -5.97 -19.99
C TYR A 293 16.54 -5.79 -18.86
N HIS A 294 17.79 -5.47 -19.21
CA HIS A 294 18.87 -5.39 -18.24
C HIS A 294 18.62 -4.28 -17.19
N GLY A 295 18.62 -4.67 -15.91
CA GLY A 295 18.48 -3.74 -14.79
C GLY A 295 17.03 -3.39 -14.37
N LEU A 296 16.00 -4.01 -14.96
CA LEU A 296 14.61 -3.77 -14.55
C LEU A 296 14.27 -4.53 -13.26
N ASP A 297 14.15 -3.82 -12.14
CA ASP A 297 13.78 -4.43 -10.86
C ASP A 297 12.27 -4.67 -10.77
N VAL A 298 11.87 -5.94 -10.67
CA VAL A 298 10.47 -6.32 -10.41
C VAL A 298 10.23 -6.69 -8.94
N PHE A 299 11.28 -6.86 -8.14
CA PHE A 299 11.17 -7.15 -6.72
C PHE A 299 10.74 -5.92 -5.91
N GLY A 300 10.27 -6.17 -4.69
CA GLY A 300 10.03 -5.12 -3.70
C GLY A 300 8.97 -4.07 -4.10
N PRO A 301 8.90 -2.95 -3.36
CA PRO A 301 7.93 -1.89 -3.60
C PRO A 301 8.24 -1.10 -4.87
N GLY A 302 9.53 -0.86 -5.15
CA GLY A 302 10.01 -0.14 -6.33
C GLY A 302 9.69 1.35 -6.35
N TYR A 303 9.76 2.03 -5.19
CA TYR A 303 9.52 3.47 -5.10
C TYR A 303 10.44 4.29 -6.02
N THR A 304 11.71 3.90 -6.17
CA THR A 304 12.66 4.53 -7.11
C THR A 304 12.21 4.37 -8.56
N VAL A 305 11.64 3.22 -8.92
CA VAL A 305 11.09 2.99 -10.27
C VAL A 305 9.86 3.85 -10.50
N ILE A 306 9.01 4.06 -9.48
CA ILE A 306 7.88 4.99 -9.57
C ILE A 306 8.39 6.41 -9.81
N GLU A 307 9.33 6.89 -8.99
CA GLU A 307 9.93 8.22 -9.11
C GLU A 307 10.56 8.44 -10.50
N ASN A 308 11.39 7.50 -10.96
CA ASN A 308 12.02 7.57 -12.27
C ASN A 308 11.00 7.53 -13.43
N THR A 309 9.88 6.83 -13.24
CA THR A 309 8.78 6.81 -14.22
C THR A 309 8.09 8.17 -14.31
N VAL A 310 7.72 8.77 -13.17
CA VAL A 310 7.04 10.07 -13.15
C VAL A 310 7.97 11.23 -13.52
N THR A 311 9.27 11.10 -13.31
CA THR A 311 10.28 12.07 -13.76
C THR A 311 10.72 11.87 -15.22
N GLY A 312 10.16 10.87 -15.92
CA GLY A 312 10.37 10.69 -17.37
C GLY A 312 11.73 10.09 -17.75
N GLN A 313 12.37 9.34 -16.85
CA GLN A 313 13.71 8.76 -17.06
C GLN A 313 13.71 7.46 -17.87
N TYR A 314 12.55 6.87 -18.13
CA TYR A 314 12.45 5.57 -18.79
C TYR A 314 11.90 5.66 -20.22
N ALA A 315 12.42 4.79 -21.08
CA ALA A 315 11.97 4.62 -22.45
C ALA A 315 10.69 3.77 -22.53
N LEU A 316 10.01 3.85 -23.69
CA LEU A 316 8.71 3.20 -23.91
C LEU A 316 8.75 1.68 -23.72
N ASP A 317 9.80 1.02 -24.21
CA ASP A 317 10.00 -0.42 -24.08
C ASP A 317 10.16 -0.86 -22.62
N PHE A 318 10.96 -0.15 -21.83
CA PHE A 318 11.09 -0.39 -20.39
C PHE A 318 9.72 -0.30 -19.70
N LEU A 319 8.95 0.75 -19.98
CA LEU A 319 7.65 0.98 -19.34
C LEU A 319 6.63 -0.11 -19.69
N LEU A 320 6.61 -0.58 -20.94
CA LEU A 320 5.75 -1.68 -21.35
C LEU A 320 6.14 -2.99 -20.65
N ILE A 321 7.43 -3.31 -20.58
CA ILE A 321 7.90 -4.52 -19.89
C ILE A 321 7.62 -4.41 -18.39
N LEU A 322 7.86 -3.26 -17.78
CA LEU A 322 7.55 -2.98 -16.37
C LEU A 322 6.07 -3.18 -16.08
N LEU A 323 5.20 -2.61 -16.91
CA LEU A 323 3.74 -2.70 -16.78
C LEU A 323 3.28 -4.16 -16.67
N PHE A 324 3.67 -5.00 -17.65
CA PHE A 324 3.23 -6.39 -17.69
C PHE A 324 3.91 -7.27 -16.65
N SER A 325 5.23 -7.12 -16.47
CA SER A 325 5.98 -7.94 -15.51
C SER A 325 5.57 -7.63 -14.08
N LYS A 326 5.43 -6.34 -13.70
CA LYS A 326 5.00 -5.94 -12.36
C LYS A 326 3.58 -6.39 -12.07
N ALA A 327 2.66 -6.24 -13.03
CA ALA A 327 1.29 -6.74 -12.90
C ALA A 327 1.29 -8.26 -12.67
N ALA A 328 2.03 -9.03 -13.46
CA ALA A 328 2.09 -10.49 -13.34
C ALA A 328 2.62 -10.93 -11.97
N VAL A 329 3.77 -10.41 -11.52
CA VAL A 329 4.35 -10.80 -10.23
C VAL A 329 3.46 -10.39 -9.07
N TRP A 330 2.86 -9.19 -9.14
CA TRP A 330 1.97 -8.70 -8.09
C TRP A 330 0.69 -9.52 -7.99
N LEU A 331 0.02 -9.81 -9.13
CA LEU A 331 -1.20 -10.62 -9.16
C LEU A 331 -0.97 -12.03 -8.62
N VAL A 332 0.10 -12.71 -9.06
CA VAL A 332 0.42 -14.07 -8.60
C VAL A 332 0.82 -14.07 -7.12
N ALA A 333 1.65 -13.12 -6.70
CA ALA A 333 2.07 -13.05 -5.31
C ALA A 333 0.88 -12.74 -4.39
N LEU A 334 0.06 -11.73 -4.71
CA LEU A 334 -1.10 -11.37 -3.88
C LEU A 334 -2.15 -12.48 -3.89
N GLY A 335 -2.49 -13.02 -5.07
CA GLY A 335 -3.51 -14.05 -5.22
C GLY A 335 -3.13 -15.40 -4.61
N SER A 336 -1.84 -15.64 -4.39
CA SER A 336 -1.37 -16.77 -3.58
C SER A 336 -1.69 -16.62 -2.08
N GLY A 337 -2.18 -15.46 -1.66
CA GLY A 337 -2.54 -15.11 -0.29
C GLY A 337 -1.32 -14.84 0.59
N THR A 338 -0.26 -14.24 0.05
CA THR A 338 0.83 -13.69 0.88
C THR A 338 0.36 -12.43 1.64
N SER A 339 1.29 -11.68 2.24
CA SER A 339 1.04 -10.42 2.95
C SER A 339 1.75 -9.26 2.23
N GLY A 340 1.06 -8.16 1.97
CA GLY A 340 1.65 -6.98 1.35
C GLY A 340 0.63 -5.93 0.94
N GLY A 341 1.08 -4.69 0.74
CA GLY A 341 0.27 -3.58 0.28
C GLY A 341 0.15 -3.53 -1.24
N THR A 342 -0.96 -3.01 -1.72
CA THR A 342 -1.29 -2.92 -3.15
C THR A 342 -1.01 -1.55 -3.75
N LEU A 343 -0.73 -0.54 -2.93
CA LEU A 343 -0.63 0.84 -3.37
C LEU A 343 0.60 1.04 -4.29
N ALA A 344 1.83 0.78 -3.82
CA ALA A 344 3.02 0.90 -4.66
C ALA A 344 2.95 0.17 -6.02
N PRO A 345 2.59 -1.13 -6.10
CA PRO A 345 2.52 -1.82 -7.38
C PRO A 345 1.45 -1.25 -8.31
N ILE A 346 0.29 -0.83 -7.79
CA ILE A 346 -0.76 -0.21 -8.61
C ILE A 346 -0.33 1.18 -9.10
N PHE A 347 0.34 1.97 -8.25
CA PHE A 347 0.94 3.25 -8.65
C PHE A 347 1.96 3.06 -9.76
N MET A 348 2.84 2.07 -9.64
CA MET A 348 3.83 1.76 -10.66
C MET A 348 3.19 1.36 -11.99
N ILE A 349 2.19 0.47 -11.95
CA ILE A 349 1.46 0.03 -13.15
C ILE A 349 0.74 1.22 -13.81
N GLY A 350 0.07 2.06 -13.03
CA GLY A 350 -0.61 3.26 -13.53
C GLY A 350 0.35 4.30 -14.09
N ALA A 351 1.44 4.57 -13.40
CA ALA A 351 2.49 5.49 -13.85
C ALA A 351 3.12 5.02 -15.15
N ALA A 352 3.42 3.71 -15.26
CA ALA A 352 3.99 3.12 -16.47
C ALA A 352 3.03 3.22 -17.67
N LEU A 353 1.74 2.94 -17.46
CA LEU A 353 0.71 3.10 -18.49
C LEU A 353 0.61 4.55 -18.97
N GLY A 354 0.54 5.49 -18.02
CA GLY A 354 0.46 6.93 -18.30
C GLY A 354 1.70 7.44 -19.05
N ALA A 355 2.90 7.10 -18.56
CA ALA A 355 4.16 7.48 -19.20
C ALA A 355 4.29 6.89 -20.61
N ALA A 356 3.94 5.61 -20.79
CA ALA A 356 3.97 4.96 -22.10
C ALA A 356 3.00 5.61 -23.09
N PHE A 357 1.80 5.99 -22.63
CA PHE A 357 0.84 6.73 -23.43
C PHE A 357 1.37 8.12 -23.82
N GLY A 358 1.92 8.88 -22.86
CA GLY A 358 2.51 10.19 -23.11
C GLY A 358 3.69 10.14 -24.10
N LEU A 359 4.58 9.15 -23.99
CA LEU A 359 5.69 8.95 -24.93
C LEU A 359 5.18 8.61 -26.34
N THR A 360 4.11 7.81 -26.42
CA THR A 360 3.49 7.47 -27.70
C THR A 360 2.90 8.73 -28.35
N LEU A 361 2.20 9.56 -27.59
CA LEU A 361 1.66 10.83 -28.09
C LEU A 361 2.74 11.77 -28.58
N LYS A 362 3.82 11.94 -27.81
CA LYS A 362 4.97 12.77 -28.21
C LYS A 362 5.61 12.29 -29.52
N LYS A 363 5.62 10.97 -29.75
CA LYS A 363 6.12 10.37 -31.00
C LYS A 363 5.15 10.55 -32.18
N THR A 364 3.84 10.46 -31.95
CA THR A 364 2.83 10.57 -33.02
C THR A 364 2.47 12.01 -33.36
N PHE A 365 2.53 12.92 -32.39
CA PHE A 365 2.20 14.34 -32.50
C PHE A 365 3.35 15.19 -31.94
N PRO A 366 4.48 15.28 -32.65
CA PRO A 366 5.67 15.98 -32.16
C PRO A 366 5.47 17.50 -31.96
N ASP A 367 4.47 18.08 -32.63
CA ASP A 367 4.14 19.51 -32.52
C ASP A 367 3.29 19.84 -31.28
N LEU A 368 2.73 18.82 -30.61
CA LEU A 368 2.00 19.02 -29.35
C LEU A 368 2.98 19.05 -28.19
N ASP A 369 2.82 20.05 -27.32
CA ASP A 369 3.54 20.10 -26.05
C ASP A 369 2.96 19.06 -25.06
N VAL A 370 3.54 17.86 -25.11
CA VAL A 370 3.13 16.70 -24.30
C VAL A 370 4.14 16.48 -23.16
N SER A 371 3.66 16.69 -21.94
CA SER A 371 4.40 16.34 -20.72
C SER A 371 4.16 14.88 -20.33
N THR A 372 5.15 14.01 -20.56
CA THR A 372 5.13 12.61 -20.12
C THR A 372 4.92 12.45 -18.62
N THR A 373 5.49 13.36 -17.83
CA THR A 373 5.32 13.42 -16.38
C THR A 373 3.86 13.61 -15.99
N SER A 374 3.15 14.53 -16.64
CA SER A 374 1.73 14.81 -16.36
C SER A 374 0.85 13.59 -16.67
N PHE A 375 1.10 12.88 -17.77
CA PHE A 375 0.40 11.63 -18.09
C PHE A 375 0.75 10.49 -17.11
N ALA A 376 2.00 10.37 -16.68
CA ALA A 376 2.42 9.39 -15.68
C ALA A 376 1.72 9.60 -14.34
N LEU A 377 1.68 10.84 -13.84
CA LEU A 377 0.97 11.20 -12.60
C LEU A 377 -0.54 10.92 -12.70
N ALA A 378 -1.16 11.34 -13.81
CA ALA A 378 -2.59 11.07 -14.04
C ALA A 378 -2.88 9.56 -14.10
N GLY A 379 -2.03 8.77 -14.76
CA GLY A 379 -2.17 7.32 -14.83
C GLY A 379 -1.99 6.64 -13.47
N MET A 380 -1.01 7.09 -12.68
CA MET A 380 -0.75 6.63 -11.32
C MET A 380 -2.00 6.78 -10.43
N ALA A 381 -2.56 8.00 -10.39
CA ALA A 381 -3.76 8.30 -9.63
C ALA A 381 -4.99 7.54 -10.15
N ALA A 382 -5.23 7.58 -11.47
CA ALA A 382 -6.44 7.03 -12.08
C ALA A 382 -6.56 5.50 -11.95
N VAL A 383 -5.46 4.74 -12.16
CA VAL A 383 -5.50 3.28 -12.00
C VAL A 383 -5.70 2.90 -10.53
N PHE A 384 -5.08 3.61 -9.59
CA PHE A 384 -5.29 3.37 -8.16
C PHE A 384 -6.69 3.72 -7.70
N GLY A 385 -7.19 4.91 -8.02
CA GLY A 385 -8.55 5.34 -7.70
C GLY A 385 -9.60 4.41 -8.30
N GLY A 386 -9.41 3.97 -9.55
CA GLY A 386 -10.27 2.99 -10.21
C GLY A 386 -10.24 1.60 -9.57
N SER A 387 -9.06 1.12 -9.15
CA SER A 387 -8.91 -0.23 -8.59
C SER A 387 -9.36 -0.33 -7.13
N THR A 388 -9.16 0.73 -6.35
CA THR A 388 -9.47 0.76 -4.91
C THR A 388 -10.81 1.41 -4.59
N ARG A 389 -11.41 2.12 -5.55
CA ARG A 389 -12.58 2.98 -5.35
C ARG A 389 -12.34 4.13 -4.36
N ALA A 390 -11.08 4.54 -4.17
CA ALA A 390 -10.68 5.73 -3.44
C ALA A 390 -10.27 6.84 -4.42
N THR A 391 -11.26 7.38 -5.10
CA THR A 391 -11.05 8.31 -6.22
C THR A 391 -10.55 9.67 -5.77
N PHE A 392 -11.15 10.25 -4.73
CA PHE A 392 -10.76 11.57 -4.27
C PHE A 392 -9.45 11.52 -3.49
N ALA A 393 -9.23 10.45 -2.72
CA ALA A 393 -7.95 10.25 -2.03
C ALA A 393 -6.76 9.99 -2.96
N SER A 394 -7.02 9.51 -4.18
CA SER A 394 -5.98 9.21 -5.17
C SER A 394 -5.45 10.42 -5.92
N ILE A 395 -6.23 11.52 -5.93
CA ILE A 395 -5.88 12.82 -6.51
C ILE A 395 -5.22 13.65 -5.42
#